data_AF-A0A525WIQ3-F1
#
_entry.id   AF-A0A525WIQ3-F1
#
_cell.length_a   1.000
_cell.length_b   1.000
_cell.length_c   1.000
_cell.angle_alpha   90.00
_cell.angle_beta   90.00
_cell.angle_gamma   90.00
#
_symmetry.space_group_name_H-M   'P 1'
#
loop_
_entity.id
_entity.type
_entity.pdbx_description
1 polymer ?
#
loop_
_entity_poly.entity_id
_entity_poly.type
_entity_poly.pdbx_seq_one_letter_code
_entity_poly.pdbx_strand_id
1 'polypeptide(L)' 'MKCTRCEGLMVVDNLVDLQESCVPMWMRGMRCVSCGNIVDPLILRHRMIQKSGAMRLLKPGVLVPEFAGHLKATA' A
#
# COMPACT_ATOMS: atom_id res chain seq x y z
N MET A 1 -18.76 -0.65 -10.70
CA MET A 1 -18.57 -1.13 -9.32
C MET A 1 -19.04 -0.07 -8.33
N LYS A 2 -19.64 -0.46 -7.20
CA LYS A 2 -20.04 0.43 -6.11
C LYS A 2 -19.09 0.29 -4.92
N CYS A 3 -18.86 1.38 -4.20
CA CYS A 3 -18.01 1.39 -3.01
C CYS A 3 -18.65 0.59 -1.87
N THR A 4 -17.88 -0.29 -1.22
CA THR A 4 -18.36 -1.09 -0.08
C THR A 4 -18.61 -0.28 1.20
N ARG A 5 -18.18 0.98 1.26
CA ARG A 5 -18.36 1.85 2.44
C ARG A 5 -19.56 2.79 2.34
N CYS A 6 -19.80 3.35 1.16
CA CYS A 6 -20.80 4.41 0.96
C CYS A 6 -21.66 4.21 -0.29
N GLU A 7 -21.52 3.08 -0.99
CA GLU A 7 -22.20 2.77 -2.25
C GLU A 7 -21.91 3.72 -3.43
N GLY A 8 -21.02 4.70 -3.25
CA GLY A 8 -20.62 5.66 -4.27
C GLY A 8 -19.85 5.05 -5.44
N LEU A 9 -19.63 5.87 -6.48
CA LEU A 9 -18.92 5.47 -7.69
C LEU A 9 -17.46 5.14 -7.39
N MET A 10 -16.98 4.04 -7.97
CA MET A 10 -15.57 3.68 -7.98
C MET A 10 -14.99 3.82 -9.39
N VAL A 11 -13.80 4.40 -9.47
CA VAL A 11 -13.04 4.60 -10.71
C VAL A 11 -11.67 3.94 -10.59
N VAL A 12 -11.09 3.57 -11.74
CA VAL A 12 -9.71 3.06 -11.79
C VAL A 12 -8.75 4.21 -11.51
N ASP A 13 -7.76 3.96 -10.66
CA ASP A 13 -6.73 4.93 -10.27
C ASP A 13 -5.34 4.25 -10.25
N ASN A 14 -4.29 5.03 -10.49
CA ASN A 14 -2.91 4.57 -10.38
C ASN A 14 -2.38 4.97 -9.01
N LEU A 15 -2.13 3.96 -8.17
CA LEU A 15 -1.65 4.12 -6.81
C LEU A 15 -0.14 3.93 -6.79
N VAL A 16 0.56 4.72 -5.98
CA VAL A 16 2.00 4.60 -5.77
C VAL A 16 2.26 4.23 -4.31
N ASP A 17 3.04 3.18 -4.10
CA ASP A 17 3.54 2.77 -2.79
C ASP A 17 4.80 3.57 -2.46
N LEU A 18 4.62 4.67 -1.74
CA LEU A 18 5.72 5.55 -1.31
C LEU A 18 6.69 4.88 -0.33
N GLN A 19 6.30 3.78 0.30
CA GLN A 19 7.16 3.05 1.23
C GLN A 19 8.03 2.02 0.50
N GLU A 20 7.87 1.87 -0.82
CA GLU A 20 8.59 0.88 -1.64
C GLU A 20 8.42 -0.55 -1.07
N SER A 21 7.28 -0.82 -0.45
CA SER A 21 6.97 -2.10 0.20
C SER A 21 6.76 -3.22 -0.82
N CYS A 22 6.47 -2.86 -2.08
CA CYS A 22 6.28 -3.80 -3.18
C CYS A 22 6.94 -3.29 -4.46
N VAL A 23 7.45 -4.21 -5.28
CA VAL A 23 7.93 -3.95 -6.63
C VAL A 23 6.99 -4.66 -7.61
N PRO A 24 6.41 -3.97 -8.61
CA PRO A 24 6.60 -2.54 -8.93
C PRO A 24 5.93 -1.60 -7.91
N MET A 25 6.53 -0.42 -7.69
CA MET A 25 6.06 0.60 -6.73
C MET A 25 4.73 1.27 -7.10
N TRP A 26 4.16 0.92 -8.26
CA TRP A 26 2.89 1.44 -8.72
C TRP A 26 1.93 0.29 -9.05
N MET A 27 0.67 0.46 -8.69
CA MET A 27 -0.38 -0.54 -8.89
C MET A 27 -1.68 0.13 -9.34
N ARG A 28 -2.44 -0.58 -10.19
CA ARG A 28 -3.81 -0.16 -10.53
C ARG A 28 -4.76 -0.59 -9.43
N GLY A 29 -5.48 0.37 -8.86
CA GLY A 29 -6.52 0.15 -7.87
C GLY A 29 -7.83 0.81 -8.26
N MET A 30 -8.84 0.63 -7.41
CA MET A 30 -10.12 1.31 -7.52
C MET A 30 -10.29 2.30 -6.38
N ARG A 31 -10.57 3.56 -6.70
CA ARG A 31 -10.82 4.62 -5.71
C ARG A 31 -12.28 5.07 -5.78
N CYS A 32 -12.92 5.16 -4.63
CA CYS A 32 -14.23 5.80 -4.52
C CYS A 32 -14.08 7.32 -4.59
N VAL A 33 -14.78 7.96 -5.51
CA VAL A 33 -14.74 9.42 -5.68
C VAL A 33 -15.48 10.12 -4.53
N SER A 34 -16.47 9.47 -3.93
CA SER A 34 -17.30 10.06 -2.87
C SER A 34 -16.64 10.01 -1.47
N CYS A 35 -15.99 8.90 -1.10
CA CYS A 35 -15.47 8.73 0.27
C CYS A 35 -13.98 8.39 0.34
N GLY A 36 -13.29 8.28 -0.81
CA GLY A 36 -11.87 7.97 -0.87
C GLY A 36 -11.51 6.52 -0.50
N ASN A 37 -12.47 5.62 -0.32
CA ASN A 37 -12.16 4.21 -0.09
C ASN A 37 -11.39 3.62 -1.28
N ILE A 38 -10.25 3.00 -0.99
CA ILE A 38 -9.39 2.35 -1.97
C ILE A 38 -9.54 0.84 -1.84
N VAL A 39 -9.70 0.19 -3.00
CA VAL A 39 -9.68 -1.27 -3.15
C VAL A 39 -8.54 -1.62 -4.10
N ASP A 40 -7.52 -2.26 -3.54
CA ASP A 40 -6.30 -2.68 -4.21
C ASP A 40 -5.88 -4.04 -3.61
N PRO A 41 -5.32 -4.99 -4.40
CA PRO A 41 -4.93 -6.30 -3.91
C PRO A 41 -3.96 -6.29 -2.72
N LEU A 42 -2.98 -5.37 -2.69
CA LEU A 42 -2.00 -5.26 -1.61
C LEU A 42 -2.69 -4.75 -0.32
N ILE A 43 -3.49 -3.69 -0.43
CA ILE A 43 -4.28 -3.15 0.69
C ILE A 43 -5.25 -4.20 1.23
N LEU A 44 -5.92 -4.96 0.34
CA LEU A 44 -6.82 -6.04 0.74
C LEU A 44 -6.07 -7.15 1.47
N ARG A 45 -4.93 -7.61 0.94
CA ARG A 45 -4.08 -8.63 1.59
C ARG A 45 -3.63 -8.17 2.98
N HIS A 46 -3.17 -6.93 3.10
CA HIS A 46 -2.75 -6.38 4.38
C HIS A 46 -3.91 -6.34 5.39
N ARG A 47 -5.10 -5.88 4.97
CA ARG A 47 -6.31 -5.89 5.81
C ARG A 47 -6.73 -7.31 6.21
N MET A 48 -6.62 -8.29 5.33
CA MET A 48 -6.92 -9.69 5.64
C MET A 48 -5.98 -10.24 6.73
N ILE A 49 -4.67 -9.98 6.58
CA ILE A 49 -3.64 -10.39 7.57
C ILE A 49 -3.89 -9.73 8.93
N GLN A 50 -4.27 -8.46 8.95
CA GLN A 50 -4.63 -7.77 10.20
C GLN A 50 -5.87 -8.38 10.84
N LYS A 51 -6.92 -8.65 10.05
CA LYS A 51 -8.18 -9.23 10.53
C LYS A 51 -8.03 -10.67 11.03
N SER A 52 -7.15 -11.46 10.44
CA SER A 52 -6.91 -12.85 10.87
C SER A 52 -6.06 -12.96 12.14
N GLY A 53 -5.56 -11.84 12.68
CA GLY A 53 -4.62 -11.83 13.80
C GLY A 53 -3.23 -12.38 13.44
N ALA A 54 -3.02 -12.79 12.19
CA ALA A 54 -1.75 -13.33 11.69
C ALA A 54 -0.62 -12.29 11.68
N MET A 55 -0.94 -10.99 11.83
CA MET A 55 0.07 -9.95 12.03
C MET A 55 0.97 -10.23 13.24
N ARG A 56 0.48 -10.92 14.28
CA ARG A 56 1.32 -11.34 15.42
C ARG A 56 2.34 -12.42 15.06
N LEU A 57 2.12 -13.15 13.96
CA LEU A 57 2.98 -14.23 13.47
C LEU A 57 3.99 -13.74 12.42
N LEU A 58 3.72 -12.60 11.78
CA LEU A 58 4.67 -11.96 10.88
C LEU A 58 5.72 -11.23 11.72
N LYS A 59 6.92 -11.82 11.85
CA LYS A 59 8.10 -11.08 12.34
C LYS A 59 8.27 -9.83 11.48
N PRO A 60 8.48 -8.64 12.07
CA PRO A 60 8.83 -7.44 11.32
C PRO A 60 10.27 -7.61 10.80
N GLY A 61 10.40 -8.35 9.72
CA GLY A 61 11.60 -8.44 8.90
C GLY A 61 11.31 -7.80 7.55
N VAL A 62 10.79 -6.58 7.55
CA VAL A 62 10.86 -5.72 6.36
C VAL A 62 12.29 -5.22 6.34
N LEU A 63 13.07 -5.77 5.42
CA LEU A 63 14.40 -5.28 5.12
C LEU A 63 14.23 -3.86 4.58
N VAL A 64 14.31 -2.87 5.46
CA VAL A 64 14.47 -1.48 5.06
C VAL A 64 15.82 -1.46 4.34
N PRO A 65 15.91 -1.12 3.05
CA PRO A 65 17.20 -0.88 2.44
C PRO A 65 17.80 0.32 3.19
N GLU A 66 18.82 0.07 4.01
CA GLU A 66 19.67 1.14 4.50
C GLU A 66 20.28 1.78 3.26
N PHE A 67 19.79 2.96 2.89
CA PHE A 67 20.48 3.81 1.93
C PHE A 67 21.81 4.23 2.56
N ALA A 68 22.83 3.38 2.41
CA ALA A 68 24.23 3.69 2.64
C ALA A 68 24.70 4.66 1.53
N GLY A 69 24.17 5.88 1.56
CA GLY A 69 24.61 6.98 0.72
C GLY A 69 25.76 7.70 1.39
N HIS A 70 26.98 7.21 1.16
CA HIS A 70 28.20 8.00 1.32
C HIS A 70 28.11 9.28 0.46
N LEU A 71 27.68 10.40 1.05
CA LEU A 71 27.97 11.72 0.49
C LEU A 71 29.25 12.22 1.17
N LYS A 72 30.39 11.95 0.54
CA LYS A 72 31.63 12.66 0.88
C LYS A 72 31.44 14.12 0.46
N ALA A 73 31.20 15.00 1.43
CA ALA A 73 31.38 16.42 1.25
C ALA A 73 32.88 16.70 1.17
N THR A 74 33.39 16.90 -0.05
CA THR A 74 34.65 17.60 -0.27
C THR A 74 34.34 19.09 -0.43
N ALA A 75 34.87 19.89 0.49
CA ALA A 75 35.03 21.33 0.37
C ALA A 75 36.53 21.64 0.37
#